data_AF-A0A7Y8F436-F1
#
_entry.id   AF-A0A7Y8F436-F1
#
_cell.length_a   1.000
_cell.length_b   1.000
_cell.length_c   1.000
_cell.angle_alpha   90.00
_cell.angle_beta   90.00
_cell.angle_gamma   90.00
#
_symmetry.space_group_name_H-M   'P 1'
#
loop_
_entity.id
_entity.type
_entity.pdbx_description
1 polymer ?
#
loop_
_entity_poly.entity_id
_entity_poly.type
_entity_poly.pdbx_seq_one_letter_code
_entity_poly.pdbx_strand_id
1 'polypeptide(L)'
;MARRDAPATRVQVYINDPKVVSSLNREARAGRIALSQAAGQAIVRGLVKSPRADPDDRLLNLERSLRDHMRSTGRDMQIVQELLIEVAKAFFLRLPDAVVDEDPTVQAAVERRIERLLDATAARIVSGRRDGEQAALAAEPASFAAAN
;
A
#
# COMPACT_ATOMS: atom_id res chain seq x y z
N MET A 1 -25.54 -14.03 27.76
CA MET A 1 -24.13 -14.43 28.03
C MET A 1 -23.58 -13.51 29.11
N ALA A 2 -23.18 -14.07 30.25
CA ALA A 2 -22.62 -13.28 31.36
C ALA A 2 -21.24 -12.73 30.95
N ARG A 3 -21.07 -11.40 31.04
CA ARG A 3 -19.78 -10.73 30.83
C ARG A 3 -18.84 -11.25 31.91
N ARG A 4 -17.83 -12.06 31.54
CA ARG A 4 -16.76 -12.44 32.48
C ARG A 4 -16.02 -11.16 32.83
N ASP A 5 -16.06 -10.76 34.11
CA ASP A 5 -15.23 -9.66 34.62
C ASP A 5 -13.77 -10.01 34.36
N ALA A 6 -13.14 -9.24 33.48
CA ALA A 6 -11.72 -9.41 33.20
C ALA A 6 -10.92 -9.16 34.49
N PRO A 7 -9.91 -9.99 34.81
CA PRO A 7 -9.12 -9.82 36.01
C PRO A 7 -8.44 -8.44 36.00
N ALA A 8 -8.55 -7.70 37.10
CA ALA A 8 -7.99 -6.36 37.20
C ALA A 8 -6.47 -6.38 37.02
N THR A 9 -5.98 -5.83 35.90
CA THR A 9 -4.54 -5.68 35.63
C THR A 9 -3.99 -4.51 36.45
N ARG A 10 -2.96 -4.77 37.26
CA ARG A 10 -2.22 -3.71 37.99
C ARG A 10 -1.11 -3.17 37.11
N VAL A 11 -1.05 -1.84 36.97
CA VAL A 11 -0.02 -1.13 36.20
C VAL A 11 0.62 -0.08 37.10
N GLN A 12 1.96 -0.07 37.16
CA GLN A 12 2.73 0.95 37.86
C GLN A 12 3.27 1.95 36.84
N VAL A 13 3.05 3.25 37.09
CA VAL A 13 3.45 4.33 36.19
C VAL A 13 4.30 5.32 36.97
N TYR A 14 5.50 5.59 36.47
CA TYR A 14 6.37 6.63 37.00
C TYR A 14 6.08 7.93 36.26
N ILE A 15 5.69 8.97 37.01
CA ILE A 15 5.36 10.29 36.47
C ILE A 15 6.43 11.27 36.94
N ASN A 16 7.18 11.83 36.00
CA ASN A 16 8.24 12.79 36.31
C ASN A 16 7.74 14.25 36.28
N ASP A 17 6.58 14.53 35.68
CA ASP A 17 6.05 15.90 35.58
C ASP A 17 5.23 16.28 36.85
N PRO A 18 5.68 17.28 37.63
CA PRO A 18 4.99 17.72 38.84
C PRO A 18 3.61 18.34 38.58
N LYS A 19 3.35 18.85 37.37
CA LYS A 19 2.04 19.41 36.99
C LYS A 19 0.98 18.33 36.86
N VAL A 20 1.36 17.17 36.33
CA VAL A 20 0.46 16.01 36.20
C VAL A 20 0.13 15.44 37.59
N VAL A 21 1.14 15.33 38.46
CA VAL A 21 0.97 14.85 39.84
C VAL A 21 0.06 15.79 40.65
N SER A 22 0.24 17.11 40.54
CA SER A 22 -0.60 18.07 41.25
C SER A 22 -2.04 18.09 40.73
N SER A 23 -2.23 17.96 39.42
CA SER A 23 -3.56 17.88 38.80
C SER A 23 -4.32 16.61 39.22
N LEU A 24 -3.66 15.45 39.23
CA LEU A 24 -4.24 14.19 39.68
C LEU A 24 -4.62 14.22 41.16
N ASN A 25 -3.78 14.81 42.02
CA ASN A 25 -4.09 14.97 43.44
C ASN A 25 -5.26 15.93 43.67
N ARG A 26 -5.36 17.02 42.89
CA ARG A 26 -6.48 17.95 42.94
C ARG A 26 -7.79 17.25 42.57
N GLU A 27 -7.74 16.42 41.54
CA GLU A 27 -8.88 15.64 41.07
C GLU A 27 -9.31 14.57 42.07
N ALA A 28 -8.36 13.85 42.66
CA ALA A 28 -8.64 12.89 43.73
C ALA A 28 -9.31 13.55 44.94
N ARG A 29 -8.83 14.74 45.35
CA ARG A 29 -9.43 15.50 46.46
C ARG A 29 -10.82 16.03 46.13
N ALA A 30 -11.01 16.59 44.93
CA ALA A 30 -12.29 17.13 44.49
C ALA A 30 -13.36 16.03 44.38
N GLY A 31 -12.98 14.84 43.89
CA GLY A 31 -13.87 13.69 43.77
C GLY A 31 -14.02 12.86 45.05
N ARG A 32 -13.22 13.13 46.10
CA ARG A 32 -13.08 12.26 47.29
C ARG A 32 -12.81 10.79 46.92
N ILE A 33 -11.98 10.58 45.90
CA ILE A 33 -11.60 9.26 45.39
C ILE A 33 -10.11 8.99 45.61
N ALA A 34 -9.71 7.71 45.59
CA ALA A 34 -8.31 7.34 45.63
C ALA A 34 -7.54 7.86 44.41
N LEU A 35 -6.25 8.16 44.58
CA LEU A 35 -5.38 8.64 43.49
C LEU A 35 -5.34 7.68 42.29
N SER A 36 -5.35 6.38 42.54
CA SER A 36 -5.42 5.35 41.50
C SER A 36 -6.70 5.40 40.68
N GLN A 37 -7.83 5.72 41.32
CA GLN A 37 -9.13 5.88 40.65
C GLN A 37 -9.16 7.17 39.82
N ALA A 38 -8.64 8.28 40.37
CA ALA A 38 -8.49 9.53 39.63
C ALA A 38 -7.60 9.35 38.38
N ALA A 39 -6.47 8.63 38.52
CA ALA A 39 -5.60 8.28 37.39
C ALA A 39 -6.33 7.44 36.35
N GLY A 40 -7.09 6.43 36.77
CA GLY A 40 -7.92 5.62 35.87
C GLY A 40 -8.93 6.47 35.08
N GLN A 41 -9.64 7.38 35.75
CA GLN A 41 -10.59 8.29 35.09
C GLN A 41 -9.92 9.28 34.13
N ALA A 42 -8.72 9.77 34.46
CA ALA A 42 -7.93 10.61 33.56
C ALA A 42 -7.49 9.84 32.30
N ILE A 43 -7.05 8.59 32.45
CA ILE A 43 -6.68 7.72 31.32
C ILE A 43 -7.90 7.45 30.44
N VAL A 44 -9.04 7.05 31.03
CA VAL A 44 -10.28 6.79 30.27
C VAL A 44 -10.72 8.03 29.50
N ARG A 45 -10.72 9.21 30.12
CA ARG A 45 -11.05 10.46 29.42
C ARG A 45 -10.05 10.81 28.32
N GLY A 46 -8.76 10.54 28.53
CA GLY A 46 -7.72 10.71 27.51
C GLY A 46 -7.91 9.78 26.31
N LEU A 47 -8.26 8.52 26.57
CA LEU A 47 -8.56 7.54 25.53
C LEU A 47 -9.82 7.90 24.75
N VAL A 48 -10.89 8.30 25.43
CA VAL A 48 -12.15 8.75 24.80
C VAL A 48 -11.94 10.01 23.95
N LYS A 49 -11.09 10.94 24.40
CA LYS A 49 -10.77 12.18 23.65
C LYS A 49 -9.73 11.97 22.54
N SER A 50 -9.05 10.82 22.48
CA SER A 50 -8.05 10.51 21.46
C SER A 50 -8.54 9.35 20.58
N PRO A 51 -9.47 9.61 19.63
CA PRO A 51 -10.05 8.59 18.76
C PRO A 51 -9.05 7.92 17.80
N ARG A 52 -7.80 8.40 17.71
CA ARG A 52 -6.72 7.73 16.96
C ARG A 52 -6.31 6.35 17.52
N ALA A 53 -6.91 5.92 18.62
CA ALA A 53 -6.66 4.63 19.26
C ALA A 53 -7.71 3.55 18.92
N ASP A 54 -8.75 3.84 18.13
CA ASP A 54 -9.74 2.83 17.76
C ASP A 54 -9.19 1.93 16.62
N PRO A 55 -9.09 0.60 16.80
CA PRO A 55 -8.63 -0.32 15.75
C PRO A 55 -9.44 -0.22 14.45
N ASP A 56 -10.75 0.04 14.54
CA ASP A 56 -11.63 0.14 13.38
C ASP A 56 -11.31 1.37 12.52
N ASP A 57 -10.95 2.50 13.15
CA ASP A 57 -10.51 3.71 12.45
C ASP A 57 -9.16 3.50 11.75
N ARG A 58 -8.27 2.66 12.29
CA ARG A 58 -7.00 2.32 11.61
C ARG A 58 -7.25 1.51 10.34
N LEU A 59 -8.16 0.54 10.39
CA LEU A 59 -8.53 -0.26 9.22
C LEU A 59 -9.22 0.60 8.15
N LEU A 60 -10.12 1.49 8.56
CA LEU A 60 -10.78 2.42 7.65
C LEU A 60 -9.78 3.38 6.97
N ASN A 61 -8.81 3.90 7.73
CA ASN A 61 -7.75 4.74 7.18
C ASN A 61 -6.83 3.97 6.23
N LEU A 62 -6.51 2.71 6.54
CA LEU A 62 -5.73 1.85 5.66
C LEU A 62 -6.47 1.57 4.35
N GLU A 63 -7.77 1.26 4.41
CA GLU A 63 -8.60 1.02 3.23
C GLU A 63 -8.66 2.26 2.33
N ARG A 64 -8.86 3.45 2.91
CA ARG A 64 -8.84 4.72 2.17
C ARG A 64 -7.48 4.96 1.52
N SER A 65 -6.39 4.79 2.27
CA SER A 65 -5.02 4.94 1.76
C SER A 65 -4.73 3.98 0.61
N LEU A 66 -5.13 2.71 0.73
CA LEU A 66 -5.00 1.71 -0.33
C LEU A 66 -5.82 2.08 -1.58
N ARG A 67 -7.06 2.53 -1.38
CA ARG A 67 -7.93 2.96 -2.49
C ARG A 67 -7.36 4.17 -3.22
N ASP A 68 -6.87 5.15 -2.49
CA ASP A 68 -6.23 6.35 -3.05
C ASP A 68 -4.92 5.99 -3.77
N HIS A 69 -4.13 5.08 -3.19
CA HIS A 69 -2.93 4.55 -3.82
C HIS A 69 -3.26 3.82 -5.13
N MET A 70 -4.22 2.90 -5.14
CA MET A 70 -4.68 2.22 -6.36
C MET A 70 -5.16 3.20 -7.43
N ARG A 71 -5.85 4.27 -7.03
CA ARG A 71 -6.31 5.32 -7.95
C ARG A 71 -5.18 6.18 -8.50
N SER A 72 -4.11 6.38 -7.74
CA SER A 72 -2.89 7.05 -8.22
C SER A 72 -2.13 6.14 -9.17
N THR A 73 -1.84 4.91 -8.76
CA THR A 73 -1.11 3.91 -9.57
C THR A 73 -1.84 3.60 -10.88
N GLY A 74 -3.17 3.57 -10.90
CA GLY A 74 -3.94 3.42 -12.13
C GLY A 74 -3.75 4.58 -13.11
N ARG A 75 -3.71 5.83 -12.61
CA ARG A 75 -3.43 7.01 -13.44
C ARG A 75 -1.98 7.01 -13.94
N ASP A 76 -1.03 6.67 -13.08
CA ASP A 76 0.38 6.60 -13.45
C ASP A 76 0.63 5.52 -14.51
N MET A 77 -0.03 4.37 -14.39
CA MET A 77 0.03 3.30 -15.40
C MET A 77 -0.55 3.75 -16.75
N GLN A 78 -1.65 4.51 -16.74
CA GLN A 78 -2.21 5.06 -17.98
C GLN A 78 -1.22 6.02 -18.67
N ILE A 79 -0.61 6.93 -17.91
CA ILE A 79 0.40 7.86 -18.43
C ILE A 79 1.61 7.10 -19.00
N VAL A 80 2.08 6.07 -18.29
CA VAL A 80 3.20 5.23 -18.76
C VAL A 80 2.83 4.48 -20.05
N GLN A 81 1.61 3.96 -20.17
CA GLN A 81 1.17 3.31 -21.41
C GLN A 81 1.10 4.29 -22.59
N GLU A 82 0.56 5.50 -22.38
CA GLU A 82 0.52 6.55 -23.41
C GLU A 82 1.94 6.93 -23.87
N LEU A 83 2.87 7.11 -22.93
CA LEU A 83 4.28 7.37 -23.24
C LEU A 83 4.94 6.22 -23.99
N LEU A 84 4.69 4.97 -23.60
CA LEU A 84 5.24 3.79 -24.28
C LEU A 84 4.71 3.65 -25.70
N ILE A 85 3.43 3.96 -25.93
CA ILE A 85 2.83 4.00 -27.26
C ILE A 85 3.52 5.06 -28.12
N GLU A 86 3.69 6.26 -27.59
CA GLU A 86 4.31 7.37 -28.32
C GLU A 86 5.78 7.08 -28.64
N VAL A 87 6.53 6.49 -27.71
CA VAL A 87 7.90 6.02 -27.94
C VAL A 87 7.94 4.92 -28.98
N ALA A 88 7.01 3.96 -28.96
CA ALA A 88 6.92 2.92 -29.98
C ALA A 88 6.62 3.51 -31.36
N LYS A 89 5.70 4.48 -31.46
CA LYS A 89 5.44 5.24 -32.70
C LYS A 89 6.70 5.93 -33.19
N ALA A 90 7.38 6.69 -32.34
CA ALA A 90 8.63 7.38 -32.67
C ALA A 90 9.76 6.43 -33.09
N PHE A 91 9.82 5.22 -32.53
CA PHE A 91 10.80 4.20 -32.93
C PHE A 91 10.46 3.53 -34.27
N PHE A 92 9.19 3.17 -34.49
CA PHE A 92 8.76 2.52 -35.73
C PHE A 92 8.70 3.49 -36.91
N LEU A 93 8.40 4.76 -36.66
CA LEU A 93 8.43 5.86 -37.62
C LEU A 93 9.79 6.57 -37.69
N ARG A 94 10.77 6.10 -36.91
CA ARG A 94 12.21 6.44 -36.95
C ARG A 94 12.45 7.90 -37.37
N LEU A 95 12.29 8.85 -36.44
CA LEU A 95 12.67 10.29 -36.55
C LEU A 95 12.61 10.83 -38.00
N PRO A 96 11.55 11.57 -38.38
CA PRO A 96 11.12 11.77 -39.76
C PRO A 96 12.20 12.46 -40.61
N ASP A 97 13.10 11.66 -41.18
CA ASP A 97 14.16 12.13 -42.07
C ASP A 97 13.81 11.78 -43.53
N ALA A 98 12.79 10.93 -43.78
CA ALA A 98 12.37 10.52 -45.11
C ALA A 98 10.86 10.76 -45.36
N VAL A 99 10.55 11.43 -46.47
CA VAL A 99 9.18 11.76 -46.94
C VAL A 99 8.29 10.51 -47.12
N VAL A 100 8.88 9.32 -47.25
CA VAL A 100 8.15 8.04 -47.38
C VAL A 100 7.48 7.64 -46.06
N ASP A 101 7.95 8.15 -44.92
CA ASP A 101 7.39 7.86 -43.59
C ASP A 101 6.09 8.64 -43.31
N GLU A 102 5.77 9.64 -44.13
CA GLU A 102 4.49 10.37 -44.13
C GLU A 102 3.39 9.65 -44.94
N ASP A 103 3.70 8.52 -45.58
CA ASP A 103 2.70 7.75 -46.33
C ASP A 103 1.60 7.24 -45.36
N PRO A 104 0.32 7.57 -45.61
CA PRO A 104 -0.80 7.13 -44.77
C PRO A 104 -0.89 5.60 -44.63
N THR A 105 -0.40 4.85 -45.62
CA THR A 105 -0.38 3.39 -45.62
C THR A 105 0.64 2.85 -44.61
N VAL A 106 1.81 3.50 -44.52
CA VAL A 106 2.87 3.15 -43.58
C VAL A 106 2.42 3.47 -42.15
N GLN A 107 1.81 4.64 -41.95
CA GLN A 107 1.26 5.02 -40.64
C GLN A 107 0.19 4.04 -40.15
N ALA A 108 -0.78 3.68 -41.01
CA ALA A 108 -1.80 2.70 -40.68
C ALA A 108 -1.23 1.31 -40.35
N ALA A 109 -0.17 0.88 -41.06
CA ALA A 109 0.51 -0.38 -40.77
C ALA A 109 1.22 -0.37 -39.41
N VAL A 110 1.81 0.75 -39.02
CA VAL A 110 2.47 0.94 -37.72
C VAL A 110 1.43 0.94 -36.59
N GLU A 111 0.34 1.70 -36.71
CA GLU A 111 -0.73 1.72 -35.71
C GLU A 111 -1.28 0.33 -35.44
N ARG A 112 -1.57 -0.42 -36.51
CA ARG A 112 -2.07 -1.80 -36.39
C ARG A 112 -1.06 -2.75 -35.74
N ARG A 113 0.24 -2.53 -35.93
CA ARG A 113 1.30 -3.32 -35.29
C ARG A 113 1.40 -3.01 -33.81
N ILE A 114 1.25 -1.75 -33.42
CA ILE A 114 1.24 -1.31 -32.02
C ILE A 114 0.03 -1.90 -31.29
N GLU A 115 -1.17 -1.80 -31.86
CA GLU A 115 -2.39 -2.40 -31.29
C GLU A 115 -2.20 -3.89 -30.97
N ARG A 116 -1.65 -4.67 -31.92
CA ARG A 116 -1.37 -6.10 -31.69
C ARG A 116 -0.38 -6.36 -30.56
N LEU A 117 0.64 -5.52 -30.42
CA LEU A 117 1.63 -5.65 -29.34
C LEU A 117 1.01 -5.32 -27.97
N LEU A 118 0.12 -4.33 -27.92
CA LEU A 118 -0.64 -3.99 -26.72
C LEU A 118 -1.58 -5.13 -26.33
N ASP A 119 -2.36 -5.66 -27.27
CA ASP A 119 -3.27 -6.79 -27.04
C ASP A 119 -2.54 -8.03 -26.51
N ALA A 120 -1.41 -8.40 -27.13
CA ALA A 120 -0.59 -9.53 -26.69
C ALA A 120 -0.01 -9.31 -25.28
N THR A 121 0.30 -8.07 -24.92
CA THR A 121 0.84 -7.72 -23.60
C THR A 121 -0.26 -7.68 -22.55
N ALA A 122 -1.43 -7.13 -22.87
CA ALA A 122 -2.61 -7.18 -22.01
C ALA A 122 -3.03 -8.63 -21.73
N ALA A 123 -3.05 -9.49 -22.75
CA ALA A 123 -3.31 -10.92 -22.58
C ALA A 123 -2.31 -11.60 -21.63
N ARG A 124 -1.01 -11.25 -21.71
CA ARG A 124 0.02 -11.76 -20.79
C ARG A 124 -0.22 -11.29 -19.35
N ILE A 125 -0.53 -10.02 -19.14
CA ILE A 125 -0.82 -9.46 -17.81
C ILE A 125 -2.07 -10.13 -17.21
N VAL A 126 -3.16 -10.25 -17.97
CA VAL A 126 -4.39 -10.92 -17.53
C VAL A 126 -4.15 -12.40 -17.21
N SER A 127 -3.28 -13.07 -17.97
CA SER A 127 -2.89 -14.46 -17.71
C SER A 127 -1.95 -14.64 -16.51
N GLY A 128 -1.46 -13.55 -15.90
CA GLY A 128 -0.54 -13.58 -14.77
C GLY A 128 0.86 -14.13 -15.08
N ARG A 129 1.19 -14.35 -16.36
CA ARG A 129 2.45 -14.98 -16.77
C ARG A 129 3.58 -13.96 -16.74
N ARG A 130 4.40 -14.00 -15.69
CA ARG A 130 5.70 -13.32 -15.67
C ARG A 130 6.67 -14.15 -16.53
N ASP A 131 7.15 -13.61 -17.63
CA ASP A 131 8.11 -14.25 -18.55
C ASP A 131 9.45 -14.66 -17.89
N GLY A 132 9.64 -14.41 -16.59
CA GLY A 132 10.79 -14.87 -15.80
C GLY A 132 10.86 -16.40 -15.57
N GLU A 133 9.78 -17.15 -15.76
CA GLU A 133 9.81 -18.62 -15.61
C GLU A 133 10.47 -19.36 -16.80
N GLN A 134 10.48 -18.78 -18.01
CA GLN A 134 11.16 -19.41 -19.15
C GLN A 134 12.69 -19.29 -19.09
N ALA A 135 13.22 -18.27 -18.40
CA ALA A 135 14.67 -18.13 -18.19
C ALA A 135 15.20 -18.99 -17.03
N ALA A 136 14.37 -19.32 -16.03
CA ALA A 136 14.77 -20.09 -14.86
C ALA A 136 14.84 -21.61 -15.09
N LEU A 137 14.15 -22.14 -16.11
CA LEU A 137 14.18 -23.57 -16.45
C LEU A 137 15.43 -23.99 -17.25
N ALA A 138 16.31 -23.05 -17.63
CA ALA A 138 17.55 -23.31 -18.35
C ALA A 138 18.81 -23.28 -17.46
N ALA A 139 18.66 -23.18 -16.13
CA ALA A 139 19.79 -23.10 -15.20
C ALA A 139 20.11 -24.44 -14.53
N GLU A 140 21.21 -25.02 -15.00
CA GLU A 140 22.11 -26.02 -14.41
C GLU A 140 21.63 -27.47 -14.18
N PRO A 141 22.28 -28.48 -14.82
CA PRO A 141 22.15 -29.87 -14.40
C PRO A 141 22.86 -30.09 -13.06
N ALA A 142 22.16 -30.70 -12.09
CA ALA A 142 22.72 -31.08 -10.80
C ALA A 142 23.89 -32.07 -10.99
N SER A 143 25.11 -31.64 -10.71
CA SER A 143 26.36 -32.37 -10.97
C SER A 143 26.69 -33.47 -9.96
N PHE A 144 25.75 -33.92 -9.13
CA PHE A 144 26.02 -34.96 -8.14
C PHE A 144 24.83 -35.92 -8.00
N ALA A 145 24.75 -36.89 -8.91
CA ALA A 145 24.07 -38.15 -8.65
C ALA A 145 25.10 -39.12 -8.02
N ALA A 146 24.83 -39.61 -6.81
CA ALA A 146 25.64 -40.63 -6.17
C ALA A 146 25.51 -41.96 -6.94
N ALA A 147 26.64 -42.56 -7.29
CA ALA A 147 26.69 -43.91 -7.84
C ALA A 147 26.35 -44.93 -6.74
N ASN A 148 25.44 -45.85 -7.05
CA ASN A 148 25.17 -47.04 -6.24
C ASN A 148 26.36 -48.01 -6.25
#